data_AF-A0A5F9DP94-F1
#
_entry.id   AF-A0A5F9DP94-F1
#
_cell.length_a   1.000
_cell.length_b   1.000
_cell.length_c   1.000
_cell.angle_alpha   90.00
_cell.angle_beta   90.00
_cell.angle_gamma   90.00
#
_symmetry.space_group_name_H-M   'P 1'
#
loop_
_entity.id
_entity.type
_entity.pdbx_description
1 polymer ?
#
loop_
_entity_poly.entity_id
_entity_poly.type
_entity_poly.pdbx_seq_one_letter_code
_entity_poly.pdbx_strand_id
1 'polypeptide(L)'
;MNRRVFLLLEKHFQEFRENNYTGITAFPTSEDMMEWEAEIEGLQDSMWQGLIFELTIDFTPEYNFVPPVVKFRTIPFHPNVDPYTGQPCIDFLDNPEKWNTSYTLSSILLTLQVMLSNPGLEQPVNLEAAQMLIENESVYRTLLQRLFHKSCESKDDGQELPKDSQKLSRPIKTISFYEYHKTWSGIATSKASEFYKTPCPSSIKQE
;
A
#
# COMPACT_ATOMS: atom_id res chain seq x y z
N MET A 1 -10.49 14.05 24.31
CA MET A 1 -9.02 14.22 24.17
C MET A 1 -8.32 13.87 25.49
N ASN A 2 -7.52 12.81 25.51
CA ASN A 2 -6.74 12.43 26.69
C ASN A 2 -5.48 13.31 26.77
N ARG A 3 -5.49 14.30 27.68
CA ARG A 3 -4.45 15.34 27.77
C ARG A 3 -3.04 14.76 28.01
N ARG A 4 -2.92 13.65 28.75
CA ARG A 4 -1.62 13.01 29.01
C ARG A 4 -1.03 12.43 27.73
N VAL A 5 -1.83 11.68 26.98
CA VAL A 5 -1.40 11.02 25.74
C VAL A 5 -1.08 12.05 24.66
N PHE A 6 -1.91 13.07 24.51
CA PHE A 6 -1.67 14.17 23.58
C PHE A 6 -0.30 14.84 23.80
N LEU A 7 0.00 15.25 25.04
CA LEU A 7 1.28 15.91 25.36
C LEU A 7 2.48 14.99 25.14
N LEU A 8 2.32 13.68 25.37
CA LEU A 8 3.37 12.70 25.11
C LEU A 8 3.64 12.55 23.61
N LEU A 9 2.59 12.45 22.80
CA LEU A 9 2.69 12.33 21.35
C LEU A 9 3.25 13.61 20.72
N GLU A 10 2.85 14.78 21.22
CA GLU A 10 3.44 16.07 20.83
C GLU A 10 4.94 16.12 21.11
N LYS A 11 5.37 15.65 22.29
CA LYS A 11 6.80 15.53 22.63
C LYS A 11 7.51 14.56 21.68
N HIS A 12 6.97 13.36 21.48
CA HIS A 12 7.56 12.36 20.57
C HIS A 12 7.67 12.90 19.14
N PHE A 13 6.67 13.67 18.70
CA PHE A 13 6.70 14.29 17.38
C PHE A 13 7.81 15.32 17.24
N GLN A 14 7.96 16.17 18.26
CA GLN A 14 9.02 17.18 18.27
C GLN A 14 10.40 16.54 18.20
N GLU A 15 10.64 15.52 19.02
CA GLU A 15 11.88 14.74 19.00
C GLU A 15 12.12 14.07 17.64
N PHE A 16 11.08 13.47 17.05
CA PHE A 16 11.16 12.87 15.72
C PHE A 16 11.59 13.89 14.66
N ARG A 17 10.99 15.08 14.65
CA ARG A 17 11.31 16.15 13.69
C ARG A 17 12.73 16.69 13.85
N GLU A 18 13.23 16.77 15.07
CA GLU A 18 14.59 17.25 15.36
C GLU A 18 15.68 16.29 14.86
N ASN A 19 15.41 14.98 14.91
CA ASN A 19 16.38 13.96 14.49
C ASN A 19 16.49 13.78 12.97
N ASN A 20 15.45 14.14 12.20
CA ASN A 20 15.42 14.07 10.74
C ASN A 20 15.90 12.72 10.17
N TYR A 21 15.21 11.64 10.52
CA TYR A 21 15.56 10.29 10.09
C TYR A 21 15.43 10.10 8.58
N THR A 22 16.51 9.67 7.93
CA THR A 22 16.52 9.42 6.49
C THR A 22 15.56 8.30 6.10
N GLY A 23 14.73 8.54 5.09
CA GLY A 23 13.79 7.54 4.58
C GLY A 23 12.61 7.26 5.51
N ILE A 24 12.36 8.10 6.52
CA ILE A 24 11.18 7.98 7.38
C ILE A 24 10.45 9.32 7.43
N THR A 25 9.17 9.32 7.09
CA THR A 25 8.27 10.46 7.32
C THR A 25 7.10 10.00 8.19
N ALA A 26 6.57 10.88 9.04
CA ALA A 26 5.41 10.59 9.86
C ALA A 26 4.67 11.87 10.22
N PHE A 27 3.34 11.83 10.21
CA PHE A 27 2.50 12.95 10.57
C PHE A 27 1.17 12.48 11.19
N PRO A 28 0.63 13.22 12.18
CA PRO A 28 -0.70 12.95 12.69
C PRO A 28 -1.75 13.31 11.64
N THR A 29 -2.77 12.46 11.49
CA THR A 29 -3.93 12.70 10.60
C THR A 29 -5.16 13.17 11.37
N SER A 30 -5.17 13.04 12.70
CA SER A 30 -6.26 13.50 13.57
C SER A 30 -5.85 14.68 14.45
N GLU A 31 -6.81 15.54 14.80
CA GLU A 31 -6.58 16.70 15.69
C GLU A 31 -6.15 16.30 17.10
N ASP A 32 -6.59 15.13 17.57
CA ASP A 32 -6.24 14.59 18.88
C ASP A 32 -4.92 13.80 18.91
N MET A 33 -4.22 13.75 17.76
CA MET A 33 -2.96 13.05 17.55
C MET A 33 -3.03 11.54 17.76
N MET A 34 -4.21 10.91 17.75
CA MET A 34 -4.33 9.46 17.96
C MET A 34 -4.15 8.64 16.69
N GLU A 35 -4.33 9.24 15.51
CA GLU A 35 -4.18 8.58 14.22
C GLU A 35 -3.03 9.23 13.46
N TRP A 36 -2.18 8.40 12.86
CA TRP A 36 -0.98 8.82 12.15
C TRP A 36 -0.80 8.06 10.86
N GLU A 37 -0.17 8.74 9.92
CA GLU A 37 0.39 8.15 8.71
C GLU A 37 1.90 8.31 8.73
N ALA A 38 2.59 7.30 8.22
CA ALA A 38 4.03 7.33 8.05
C ALA A 38 4.44 6.63 6.76
N GLU A 39 5.58 7.04 6.22
CA GLU A 39 6.24 6.37 5.11
C GLU A 39 7.62 5.91 5.55
N ILE A 40 7.97 4.69 5.18
CA ILE A 40 9.28 4.11 5.44
C ILE A 40 9.88 3.62 4.12
N GLU A 41 11.07 4.13 3.81
CA GLU A 41 11.95 3.64 2.77
C GLU A 41 12.88 2.56 3.34
N GLY A 42 13.08 1.47 2.60
CA GLY A 42 14.07 0.46 2.94
C GLY A 42 15.49 1.04 3.01
N LEU A 43 16.32 0.48 3.90
CA LEU A 43 17.68 0.95 4.13
C LEU A 43 18.57 0.78 2.89
N GLN A 44 19.60 1.62 2.81
CA GLN A 44 20.69 1.47 1.85
C GLN A 44 21.37 0.11 1.99
N ASP A 45 21.88 -0.41 0.88
CA ASP A 45 22.53 -1.71 0.78
C ASP A 45 21.63 -2.91 1.12
N SER A 46 20.32 -2.69 1.21
CA SER A 46 19.31 -3.76 1.30
C SER A 46 18.62 -3.99 -0.04
N MET A 47 18.01 -5.16 -0.20
CA MET A 47 17.11 -5.46 -1.32
C MET A 47 15.85 -4.57 -1.35
N TRP A 48 15.59 -3.85 -0.25
CA TRP A 48 14.46 -2.94 -0.06
C TRP A 48 14.82 -1.47 -0.33
N GLN A 49 16.07 -1.17 -0.67
CA GLN A 49 16.52 0.19 -0.97
C GLN A 49 15.65 0.82 -2.08
N GLY A 50 15.18 2.05 -1.84
CA GLY A 50 14.32 2.78 -2.78
C GLY A 50 12.86 2.35 -2.78
N LEU A 51 12.48 1.33 -2.00
CA LEU A 51 11.09 0.91 -1.86
C LEU A 51 10.45 1.64 -0.67
N ILE A 52 9.37 2.37 -0.93
CA ILE A 52 8.67 3.19 0.06
C ILE A 52 7.32 2.54 0.42
N PHE A 53 7.05 2.46 1.71
CA PHE A 53 5.84 1.85 2.27
C PHE A 53 5.08 2.83 3.15
N GLU A 54 3.82 3.03 2.81
CA GLU A 54 2.86 3.77 3.63
C GLU A 54 2.31 2.86 4.75
N LEU A 55 2.23 3.37 5.97
CA LEU A 55 1.67 2.69 7.13
C LEU A 55 0.81 3.63 7.97
N THR A 56 -0.11 3.05 8.74
CA THR A 56 -0.91 3.75 9.75
C THR A 56 -0.46 3.36 11.14
N ILE A 57 -0.54 4.31 12.07
CA ILE A 57 -0.30 4.08 13.50
C ILE A 57 -1.51 4.61 14.27
N ASP A 58 -2.20 3.71 14.96
CA ASP A 58 -3.37 4.02 15.75
C ASP A 58 -3.02 3.90 17.24
N PHE A 59 -3.08 5.03 17.95
CA PHE A 59 -2.87 5.13 19.39
C PHE A 59 -4.19 5.02 20.14
N THR A 60 -4.15 4.46 21.35
CA THR A 60 -5.32 4.38 22.24
C THR A 60 -5.17 5.31 23.45
N PRO A 61 -6.25 5.58 24.21
CA PRO A 61 -6.17 6.34 25.46
C PRO A 61 -5.20 5.75 26.51
N GLU A 62 -4.87 4.46 26.39
CA GLU A 62 -3.92 3.73 27.22
C GLU A 62 -2.46 3.81 26.72
N TYR A 63 -2.20 4.57 25.64
CA TYR A 63 -0.86 4.74 25.09
C TYR A 63 0.19 5.11 26.16
N ASN A 64 1.42 4.68 25.90
CA ASN A 64 2.56 4.53 26.82
C ASN A 64 2.49 3.28 27.70
N PHE A 65 1.30 2.78 28.07
CA PHE A 65 1.16 1.51 28.79
C PHE A 65 0.83 0.35 27.86
N VAL A 66 0.18 0.64 26.74
CA VAL A 66 -0.14 -0.31 25.67
C VAL A 66 0.54 0.18 24.38
N PRO A 67 1.09 -0.73 23.55
CA PRO A 67 1.62 -0.38 22.24
C PRO A 67 0.53 0.20 21.32
N PRO A 68 0.89 1.05 20.36
CA PRO A 68 -0.02 1.41 19.29
C PRO A 68 -0.22 0.24 18.31
N VAL A 69 -1.31 0.30 17.55
CA VAL A 69 -1.53 -0.64 16.44
C VAL A 69 -0.86 -0.07 15.20
N VAL A 70 0.02 -0.85 14.57
CA VAL A 70 0.71 -0.49 13.33
C VAL A 70 0.24 -1.38 12.19
N LYS A 71 -0.03 -0.81 11.02
CA LYS A 71 -0.40 -1.56 9.81
C LYS A 71 0.19 -0.93 8.56
N PHE A 72 0.73 -1.74 7.67
CA PHE A 72 1.06 -1.30 6.31
C PHE A 72 -0.22 -1.11 5.48
N ARG A 73 -0.36 0.05 4.84
CA ARG A 73 -1.45 0.32 3.88
C ARG A 73 -1.21 -0.49 2.60
N THR A 74 0.02 -0.43 2.09
CA THR A 74 0.47 -1.27 0.99
C THR A 74 1.21 -2.46 1.59
N ILE A 75 0.53 -3.61 1.67
CA ILE A 75 1.06 -4.80 2.35
C ILE A 75 2.33 -5.29 1.62
N PRO A 76 3.51 -5.22 2.26
CA PRO A 76 4.72 -5.76 1.67
C PRO A 76 4.66 -7.28 1.57
N PHE A 77 5.20 -7.83 0.49
CA PHE A 77 5.47 -9.26 0.41
C PHE A 77 6.72 -9.58 1.26
N HIS A 78 6.58 -9.58 2.59
CA HIS A 78 7.68 -9.64 3.55
C HIS A 78 7.50 -10.79 4.58
N PRO A 79 8.54 -11.55 4.93
CA PRO A 79 8.48 -12.66 5.89
C PRO A 79 7.84 -12.30 7.25
N ASN A 80 8.11 -11.10 7.76
CA ASN A 80 7.63 -10.63 9.06
C ASN A 80 6.41 -9.69 8.99
N VAL A 81 5.67 -9.67 7.88
CA VAL A 81 4.41 -8.91 7.78
C VAL A 81 3.28 -9.85 7.43
N ASP A 82 2.17 -9.74 8.17
CA ASP A 82 0.98 -10.53 7.90
C ASP A 82 0.40 -10.16 6.53
N PRO A 83 0.25 -11.12 5.59
CA PRO A 83 -0.12 -10.84 4.22
C PRO A 83 -1.59 -10.41 4.03
N TYR A 84 -2.43 -10.54 5.06
CA TYR A 84 -3.86 -10.19 4.99
C TYR A 84 -4.18 -8.90 5.72
N THR A 85 -3.55 -8.66 6.87
CA THR A 85 -3.82 -7.52 7.75
C THR A 85 -2.81 -6.38 7.58
N GLY A 86 -1.63 -6.68 7.03
CA GLY A 86 -0.51 -5.73 6.96
C GLY A 86 0.15 -5.46 8.30
N GLN A 87 -0.16 -6.23 9.35
CA GLN A 87 0.47 -6.06 10.66
C GLN A 87 1.92 -6.55 10.64
N PRO A 88 2.89 -5.72 11.04
CA PRO A 88 4.26 -6.16 11.24
C PRO A 88 4.36 -7.03 12.49
N CYS A 89 5.07 -8.14 12.39
CA CYS A 89 5.44 -8.97 13.53
C CYS A 89 6.68 -8.35 14.20
N ILE A 90 6.47 -7.57 15.25
CA ILE A 90 7.52 -6.92 16.04
C ILE A 90 7.28 -7.24 17.51
N ASP A 91 8.29 -7.83 18.12
CA ASP A 91 8.23 -8.46 19.44
C ASP A 91 7.65 -7.55 20.55
N PHE A 92 8.03 -6.26 20.61
CA PHE A 92 7.49 -5.34 21.62
C PHE A 92 6.11 -4.76 21.28
N LEU A 93 5.66 -4.84 20.02
CA LEU A 93 4.30 -4.45 19.62
C LEU A 93 3.32 -5.59 19.87
N ASP A 94 3.77 -6.83 19.69
CA ASP A 94 2.91 -8.03 19.78
C ASP A 94 2.88 -8.63 21.18
N ASN A 95 3.93 -8.43 21.99
CA ASN A 95 4.01 -8.96 23.35
C ASN A 95 3.92 -7.84 24.40
N PRO A 96 2.79 -7.76 25.16
CA PRO A 96 2.62 -6.77 26.23
C PRO A 96 3.69 -6.80 27.32
N GLU A 97 4.36 -7.93 27.55
CA GLU A 97 5.45 -8.04 28.55
C GLU A 97 6.74 -7.39 28.08
N LYS A 98 6.92 -7.24 26.76
CA LYS A 98 8.10 -6.62 26.15
C LYS A 98 7.89 -5.15 25.83
N TRP A 99 6.64 -4.69 25.78
CA TRP A 99 6.32 -3.28 25.67
C TRP A 99 6.81 -2.53 26.90
N ASN A 100 7.50 -1.40 26.68
CA ASN A 100 7.92 -0.49 27.73
C ASN A 100 7.63 0.96 27.34
N THR A 101 7.35 1.78 28.34
CA THR A 101 7.15 3.23 28.28
C THR A 101 8.33 4.03 27.70
N SER A 102 9.48 3.39 27.48
CA SER A 102 10.63 3.99 26.80
C SER A 102 10.51 4.01 25.28
N TYR A 103 9.61 3.23 24.69
CA TYR A 103 9.44 3.22 23.24
C TYR A 103 8.73 4.48 22.76
N THR A 104 9.44 5.26 21.94
CA THR A 104 8.91 6.48 21.32
C THR A 104 8.41 6.21 19.91
N LEU A 105 7.76 7.20 19.29
CA LEU A 105 7.42 7.16 17.87
C LEU A 105 8.65 6.82 17.01
N SER A 106 9.78 7.48 17.29
CA SER A 106 11.05 7.23 16.61
C SER A 106 11.53 5.79 16.77
N SER A 107 11.48 5.23 17.99
CA SER A 107 11.89 3.84 18.23
C SER A 107 11.06 2.87 17.40
N ILE A 108 9.74 3.07 17.34
CA ILE A 108 8.83 2.21 16.57
C ILE A 108 9.17 2.27 15.07
N LEU A 109 9.26 3.47 14.51
CA LEU A 109 9.52 3.67 13.08
C LEU A 109 10.91 3.17 12.66
N LEU A 110 11.94 3.41 13.48
CA LEU A 110 13.29 2.89 13.23
C LEU A 110 13.32 1.36 13.27
N THR A 111 12.64 0.74 14.24
CA THR A 111 12.53 -0.73 14.28
C THR A 111 11.83 -1.27 13.05
N LEU A 112 10.75 -0.63 12.58
CA LEU A 112 10.06 -1.02 11.35
C LEU A 112 10.97 -0.92 10.12
N GLN A 113 11.75 0.16 9.98
CA GLN A 113 12.70 0.33 8.88
C GLN A 113 13.79 -0.75 8.88
N VAL A 114 14.34 -1.06 10.06
CA VAL A 114 15.33 -2.13 10.22
C VAL A 114 14.73 -3.50 9.92
N MET A 115 13.52 -3.78 10.43
CA MET A 115 12.81 -5.04 10.21
C MET A 115 12.52 -5.25 8.72
N LEU A 116 11.99 -4.22 8.04
CA LEU A 116 11.72 -4.26 6.61
C LEU A 116 12.97 -4.60 5.80
N SER A 117 14.12 -4.05 6.21
CA SER A 117 15.38 -4.20 5.48
C SER A 117 16.12 -5.49 5.83
N ASN A 118 15.78 -6.14 6.95
CA ASN A 118 16.45 -7.34 7.47
C ASN A 118 15.40 -8.40 7.85
N PRO A 119 14.87 -9.16 6.88
CA PRO A 119 13.81 -10.12 7.13
C PRO A 119 14.25 -11.25 8.08
N GLY A 120 13.52 -11.42 9.18
CA GLY A 120 13.71 -12.51 10.14
C GLY A 120 13.07 -13.81 9.64
N LEU A 121 13.89 -14.86 9.49
CA LEU A 121 13.47 -16.16 8.92
C LEU A 121 13.19 -17.26 9.97
N GLU A 122 13.43 -17.00 11.25
CA GLU A 122 13.24 -17.99 12.32
C GLU A 122 11.76 -18.26 12.62
N GLN A 123 10.94 -17.20 12.65
CA GLN A 123 9.50 -17.26 12.92
C GLN A 123 8.74 -16.31 11.97
N PRO A 124 8.73 -16.60 10.65
CA PRO A 124 8.04 -15.76 9.68
C PRO A 124 6.51 -15.92 9.81
N VAL A 125 5.80 -14.81 9.73
CA VAL A 125 4.32 -14.78 9.63
C VAL A 125 3.86 -15.00 8.19
N ASN A 126 4.67 -14.63 7.21
CA ASN A 126 4.45 -14.93 5.80
C ASN A 126 5.42 -16.03 5.34
N LEU A 127 4.94 -17.28 5.40
CA LEU A 127 5.73 -18.46 5.02
C LEU A 127 6.13 -18.46 3.54
N GLU A 128 5.27 -17.95 2.65
CA GLU A 128 5.54 -17.91 1.21
C GLU A 128 6.70 -16.96 0.89
N ALA A 129 6.68 -15.76 1.50
CA ALA A 129 7.78 -14.80 1.35
C ALA A 129 9.09 -15.36 1.91
N ALA A 130 9.04 -16.03 3.07
CA ALA A 130 10.23 -16.64 3.68
C ALA A 130 10.80 -17.78 2.82
N GLN A 131 9.95 -18.69 2.33
CA GLN A 131 10.37 -19.80 1.47
C GLN A 131 11.01 -19.28 0.18
N MET A 132 10.38 -18.32 -0.49
CA MET A 132 10.94 -17.75 -1.73
C MET A 132 12.29 -17.06 -1.49
N LEU A 133 12.43 -16.33 -0.38
CA LEU A 133 13.69 -15.69 -0.01
C LEU A 133 14.80 -16.72 0.27
N ILE A 134 14.48 -17.83 0.94
CA ILE A 134 15.42 -18.92 1.23
C ILE A 134 15.81 -19.67 -0.05
N GLU A 135 14.84 -19.99 -0.90
CA GLU A 135 15.07 -20.77 -2.12
C GLU A 135 15.83 -19.99 -3.18
N ASN A 136 15.44 -18.74 -3.42
CA ASN A 136 16.05 -17.92 -4.46
C ASN A 136 15.88 -16.41 -4.21
N GLU A 137 16.85 -15.84 -3.50
CA GLU A 137 16.94 -14.41 -3.23
C GLU A 137 16.84 -13.53 -4.49
N SER A 138 17.42 -13.97 -5.62
CA SER A 138 17.42 -13.17 -6.86
C SER A 138 16.01 -13.06 -7.48
N VAL A 139 15.23 -14.13 -7.41
CA VAL A 139 13.83 -14.15 -7.87
C VAL A 139 12.98 -13.27 -6.95
N TYR A 140 13.16 -13.42 -5.64
CA TYR A 140 12.46 -12.61 -4.65
C TYR A 140 12.77 -11.11 -4.83
N ARG A 141 14.04 -10.74 -5.06
CA ARG A 141 14.45 -9.35 -5.37
C ARG A 141 13.79 -8.81 -6.64
N THR A 142 13.74 -9.63 -7.70
CA THR A 142 13.09 -9.25 -8.97
C THR A 142 11.59 -9.05 -8.79
N LEU A 143 10.94 -9.90 -7.99
CA LEU A 143 9.54 -9.78 -7.63
C LEU A 143 9.27 -8.45 -6.92
N LEU A 144 10.06 -8.11 -5.90
CA LEU A 144 9.94 -6.84 -5.18
C LEU A 144 10.01 -5.67 -6.15
N GLN A 145 11.08 -5.57 -6.95
CA GLN A 145 11.23 -4.49 -7.93
C GLN A 145 10.03 -4.36 -8.88
N ARG A 146 9.47 -5.49 -9.33
CA ARG A 146 8.29 -5.50 -10.19
C ARG A 146 7.03 -4.99 -9.50
N LEU A 147 6.79 -5.40 -8.25
CA LEU A 147 5.63 -4.96 -7.48
C LEU A 147 5.64 -3.45 -7.24
N PHE A 148 6.81 -2.88 -6.94
CA PHE A 148 6.93 -1.45 -6.68
C PHE A 148 6.94 -0.59 -7.93
N HIS A 149 7.57 -1.02 -9.02
CA HIS A 149 7.53 -0.29 -10.27
C HIS A 149 6.08 -0.09 -10.76
N LYS A 150 5.28 -1.16 -10.67
CA LYS A 150 3.85 -1.11 -11.03
C LYS A 150 3.03 -0.20 -10.11
N SER A 151 3.39 -0.13 -8.82
CA SER A 151 2.74 0.77 -7.85
C SER A 151 2.96 2.24 -8.24
N CYS A 152 4.18 2.62 -8.63
CA CYS A 152 4.51 3.99 -9.03
C CYS A 152 3.84 4.43 -10.33
N GLU A 153 3.74 3.55 -11.34
CA GLU A 153 3.09 3.86 -12.62
C GLU A 153 1.58 4.13 -12.49
N SER A 154 0.94 3.67 -11.41
CA SER A 154 -0.49 3.88 -11.19
C SER A 154 -0.85 5.23 -10.56
N LYS A 155 0.15 6.03 -10.14
CA LYS A 155 -0.05 7.37 -9.57
C LYS A 155 0.11 8.53 -10.58
N ASP A 156 0.37 8.24 -11.86
CA ASP A 156 0.47 9.25 -12.92
C ASP A 156 -0.54 8.99 -14.06
N ASP A 157 -1.78 9.42 -13.84
CA ASP A 157 -2.67 9.80 -14.94
C ASP A 157 -3.20 11.21 -14.64
N GLY A 158 -2.25 12.15 -14.64
CA GLY A 158 -2.54 13.58 -14.75
C GLY A 158 -3.12 13.88 -16.13
N GLN A 159 -4.43 13.68 -16.30
CA GLN A 159 -5.15 14.39 -17.34
C GLN A 159 -5.32 15.85 -16.91
N GLU A 160 -4.54 16.74 -17.51
CA GLU A 160 -4.79 18.17 -17.51
C GLU A 160 -6.21 18.44 -18.05
N LEU A 161 -7.06 19.00 -17.18
CA LEU A 161 -8.37 19.52 -17.57
C LEU A 161 -8.20 20.94 -18.15
N PRO A 162 -8.65 21.21 -19.40
CA PRO A 162 -8.76 22.57 -19.88
C PRO A 162 -9.82 23.31 -19.06
N LYS A 163 -9.47 24.53 -18.62
CA LYS A 163 -10.41 25.50 -18.06
C LYS A 163 -11.48 25.82 -19.11
N ASP A 164 -12.70 25.37 -18.90
CA ASP A 164 -13.84 26.26 -19.03
C ASP A 164 -15.09 25.74 -18.29
N SER A 165 -15.73 26.66 -17.58
CA SER A 165 -16.90 26.42 -16.75
C SER A 165 -18.14 26.16 -17.61
N GLN A 166 -18.85 25.06 -17.35
CA GLN A 166 -20.32 25.04 -17.23
C GLN A 166 -20.87 23.68 -16.76
N LYS A 167 -21.68 23.73 -15.70
CA LYS A 167 -22.45 22.66 -15.06
C LYS A 167 -23.09 21.68 -16.05
N LEU A 168 -22.90 20.37 -15.83
CA LEU A 168 -23.92 19.38 -16.21
C LEU A 168 -23.94 18.20 -15.21
N SER A 169 -24.38 18.47 -13.98
CA SER A 169 -24.81 17.40 -13.07
C SER A 169 -26.10 16.79 -13.61
N ARG A 170 -26.01 15.66 -14.34
CA ARG A 170 -27.20 14.83 -14.59
C ARG A 170 -27.28 13.74 -13.52
N PRO A 171 -28.42 13.57 -12.85
CA PRO A 171 -28.55 12.54 -11.83
C PRO A 171 -28.49 11.16 -12.49
N ILE A 172 -27.72 10.25 -11.90
CA ILE A 172 -27.74 8.83 -12.25
C ILE A 172 -29.12 8.31 -11.85
N LYS A 173 -29.94 7.96 -12.85
CA LYS A 173 -31.21 7.28 -12.60
C LYS A 173 -30.92 5.79 -12.46
N THR A 174 -31.29 5.22 -11.31
CA THR A 174 -31.28 3.78 -11.10
C THR A 174 -32.28 3.13 -12.06
N ILE A 175 -31.77 2.46 -13.10
CA ILE A 175 -32.58 1.68 -14.04
C ILE A 175 -32.84 0.30 -13.43
N SER A 176 -34.10 -0.13 -13.42
CA SER A 176 -34.45 -1.47 -12.95
C SER A 176 -33.92 -2.55 -13.89
N PHE A 177 -33.65 -3.74 -13.36
CA PHE A 177 -33.17 -4.89 -14.15
C PHE A 177 -34.07 -5.19 -15.36
N TYR A 178 -35.39 -5.03 -15.22
CA TYR A 178 -36.35 -5.28 -16.30
C TYR A 178 -36.20 -4.28 -17.46
N GLU A 179 -35.95 -3.00 -17.17
CA GLU A 179 -35.73 -1.98 -18.20
C GLU A 179 -34.38 -2.14 -18.91
N TYR A 180 -33.33 -2.52 -18.17
CA TYR A 180 -32.05 -2.87 -18.76
C TYR A 180 -32.18 -4.03 -19.76
N HIS A 181 -32.82 -5.12 -19.34
CA HIS A 181 -32.95 -6.31 -20.16
C HIS A 181 -33.79 -6.06 -21.44
N LYS A 182 -34.87 -5.27 -21.33
CA LYS A 182 -35.69 -4.89 -22.49
C LYS A 182 -34.90 -4.04 -23.50
N THR A 183 -34.04 -3.15 -23.01
CA THR A 183 -33.23 -2.27 -23.86
C THR A 183 -32.12 -3.05 -24.57
N TRP A 184 -31.41 -3.92 -23.84
CA TRP A 184 -30.26 -4.66 -24.39
C TRP A 184 -30.64 -5.85 -25.29
N SER A 185 -31.79 -6.50 -25.05
CA SER A 185 -32.26 -7.61 -25.89
C SER A 185 -32.59 -7.21 -27.34
N GLY A 186 -32.96 -5.95 -27.58
CA GLY A 186 -33.19 -5.42 -28.94
C GLY A 186 -31.90 -5.04 -29.68
N ILE A 187 -30.83 -4.67 -28.97
CA ILE A 187 -29.56 -4.22 -29.57
C ILE A 187 -28.72 -5.43 -29.99
N ALA A 188 -28.72 -6.49 -29.18
CA ALA A 188 -27.94 -7.71 -29.43
C ALA A 188 -28.43 -8.57 -30.61
N THR A 189 -29.58 -8.25 -31.22
CA THR A 189 -30.18 -9.03 -32.31
C THR A 189 -30.18 -8.33 -33.67
N SER A 190 -29.50 -7.19 -33.82
CA SER A 190 -29.26 -6.62 -35.14
C SER A 190 -28.18 -7.43 -35.88
N LYS A 191 -28.60 -8.10 -36.97
CA LYS A 191 -27.76 -8.90 -37.86
C LYS A 191 -26.46 -8.17 -38.22
N ALA A 192 -25.32 -8.78 -37.93
CA ALA A 192 -24.03 -8.37 -38.48
C ALA A 192 -24.10 -8.48 -40.02
N SER A 193 -24.18 -7.33 -40.69
CA SER A 193 -24.15 -7.26 -42.15
C SER A 193 -22.79 -7.70 -42.67
N GLU A 194 -22.83 -8.64 -43.60
CA GLU A 194 -21.73 -9.21 -44.37
C GLU A 194 -20.88 -8.13 -45.06
N PHE A 195 -19.72 -7.77 -44.52
CA PHE A 195 -18.74 -6.92 -45.21
C PHE A 195 -17.27 -7.35 -45.01
N TYR A 196 -17.02 -8.65 -44.82
CA TYR A 196 -15.67 -9.22 -44.87
C TYR A 196 -15.65 -10.48 -45.74
N LYS A 197 -15.68 -10.30 -47.06
CA LYS A 197 -15.18 -11.30 -48.01
C LYS A 197 -14.38 -10.59 -49.09
N THR A 198 -13.09 -10.39 -48.81
CA THR A 198 -12.10 -10.10 -49.85
C THR A 198 -11.23 -11.36 -50.00
N PRO A 199 -11.21 -12.03 -51.16
CA PRO A 199 -10.39 -13.23 -51.38
C PRO A 199 -8.91 -12.87 -51.57
N CYS A 200 -8.01 -13.67 -50.97
CA CYS A 200 -6.58 -13.67 -51.28
C CYS A 200 -6.32 -14.08 -52.75
N PRO A 201 -5.53 -13.34 -53.54
CA PRO A 201 -5.11 -13.79 -54.86
C PRO A 201 -3.98 -14.82 -54.75
N SER A 202 -4.25 -16.01 -55.31
CA SER A 202 -3.30 -17.10 -55.51
C SER A 202 -2.28 -16.77 -56.61
N SER A 203 -1.05 -17.23 -56.37
CA SER A 203 0.16 -17.23 -57.20
C SER A 203 -0.03 -17.27 -58.72
N ILE A 204 0.69 -16.39 -59.42
CA ILE A 204 1.04 -16.55 -60.84
C ILE A 204 2.51 -16.96 -60.91
N LYS A 205 2.77 -18.19 -61.40
CA LYS A 205 4.04 -18.62 -62.00
C LYS A 205 3.72 -19.24 -63.37
N GLN A 206 4.09 -18.54 -64.43
CA GLN A 206 4.35 -18.98 -65.81
C GLN A 206 5.30 -17.88 -66.34
N GLU A 207 6.41 -18.09 -67.03
CA GLU A 207 7.04 -19.23 -67.71
C GLU A 207 8.54 -18.93 -67.74
#